data_AF-A0AAE3CD47-F1
#
_entry.id   AF-A0AAE3CD47-F1
#
_cell.length_a   1.000
_cell.length_b   1.000
_cell.length_c   1.000
_cell.angle_alpha   90.00
_cell.angle_beta   90.00
_cell.angle_gamma   90.00
#
_symmetry.space_group_name_H-M   'P 1'
#
loop_
_entity.id
_entity.type
_entity.pdbx_description
1 polymer ?
#
loop_
_entity_poly.entity_id
_entity_poly.type
_entity_poly.pdbx_seq_one_letter_code
_entity_poly.pdbx_strand_id
1 'polypeptide(L)'
;MPDGGSDCCGTCTFNKANRDKSHEPFCEVRNFEIEDPYWTYCNNHPRRNPLLVRTPRGPVWTAIFAELDSKPLSEELQIPHKLLPPKGDAMYVRVPFCGGIRPYQDRAEVCTICGEKCEYTISVEPSNQDKKFFCSTAHYFEWWLDFCPEATIYRGEKPINADSLKKTLEEISKSLSDAEAELRTKGDKQLIVELLLKVDDLLFDLGYGGVDLIHAAIYTENPELNEGFSPFMLRLQIDLSRAGNLLQQDILDIEGVLICVYDIQDVLKKISSK
;
A
#
# COMPACT_ATOMS: atom_id res chain seq x y z
N MET A 1 7.57 -23.12 2.98
CA MET A 1 7.95 -22.65 1.62
C MET A 1 8.37 -21.19 1.78
N PRO A 2 8.68 -20.33 0.79
CA PRO A 2 8.63 -18.90 1.11
C PRO A 2 7.16 -18.59 1.38
N ASP A 3 6.80 -18.61 2.67
CA ASP A 3 5.44 -18.41 3.18
C ASP A 3 5.08 -16.91 3.20
N GLY A 4 5.86 -16.09 2.50
CA GLY A 4 5.77 -14.65 2.52
C GLY A 4 4.69 -14.07 1.61
N GLY A 5 3.66 -14.82 1.24
CA GLY A 5 2.63 -14.32 0.33
C GLY A 5 3.14 -13.96 -1.07
N SER A 6 2.19 -13.63 -1.94
CA SER A 6 2.45 -13.48 -3.38
C SER A 6 2.79 -12.03 -3.80
N ASP A 7 2.71 -11.10 -2.87
CA ASP A 7 2.99 -9.67 -3.01
C ASP A 7 4.31 -9.22 -2.34
N CYS A 8 5.21 -10.15 -2.07
CA CYS A 8 6.53 -9.86 -1.53
C CYS A 8 7.49 -9.28 -2.58
N CYS A 9 8.57 -8.64 -2.13
CA CYS A 9 9.62 -8.10 -2.99
C CYS A 9 10.31 -9.16 -3.86
N GLY A 10 10.23 -10.44 -3.48
CA GLY A 10 10.71 -11.59 -4.24
C GLY A 10 9.98 -11.82 -5.56
N THR A 11 8.76 -11.32 -5.72
CA THR A 11 7.97 -11.38 -6.96
C THR A 11 7.74 -10.01 -7.61
N CYS A 12 8.33 -8.95 -7.03
CA CYS A 12 8.17 -7.58 -7.50
C CYS A 12 8.96 -7.29 -8.79
N THR A 13 8.35 -6.65 -9.79
CA THR A 13 9.03 -6.27 -11.05
C THR A 13 10.04 -5.12 -10.88
N PHE A 14 9.95 -4.38 -9.77
CA PHE A 14 10.90 -3.34 -9.37
C PHE A 14 12.10 -3.88 -8.59
N ASN A 15 12.13 -5.18 -8.29
CA ASN A 15 13.32 -5.84 -7.78
C ASN A 15 14.25 -6.17 -8.95
N LYS A 16 15.45 -5.59 -8.95
CA LYS A 16 16.44 -5.77 -10.03
C LYS A 16 16.75 -7.25 -10.30
N ALA A 17 16.86 -8.05 -9.25
CA ALA A 17 17.15 -9.49 -9.33
C ALA A 17 16.08 -10.29 -10.11
N ASN A 18 14.84 -9.78 -10.19
CA ASN A 18 13.75 -10.43 -10.93
C ASN A 18 13.82 -10.19 -12.44
N ARG A 19 14.58 -9.19 -12.90
CA ARG A 19 14.84 -8.95 -14.33
C ARG A 19 16.18 -9.54 -14.76
N ASP A 20 17.16 -9.50 -13.87
CA ASP A 20 18.48 -10.06 -14.09
C ASP A 20 18.95 -10.79 -12.83
N LYS A 21 18.91 -12.12 -12.89
CA LYS A 21 19.27 -13.02 -11.78
C LYS A 21 20.75 -12.95 -11.36
N SER A 22 21.59 -12.25 -12.12
CA SER A 22 22.99 -12.01 -11.74
C SER A 22 23.15 -10.91 -10.68
N HIS A 23 22.08 -10.17 -10.37
CA HIS A 23 22.09 -9.09 -9.41
C HIS A 23 21.55 -9.53 -8.05
N GLU A 24 22.14 -8.95 -7.00
CA GLU A 24 21.57 -8.99 -5.66
C GLU A 24 20.19 -8.32 -5.62
N PRO A 25 19.27 -8.77 -4.72
CA PRO A 25 17.96 -8.14 -4.56
C PRO A 25 18.07 -6.64 -4.26
N PHE A 26 17.48 -5.81 -5.11
CA PHE A 26 17.57 -4.35 -5.01
C PHE A 26 16.29 -3.69 -5.47
N CYS A 27 15.72 -2.80 -4.65
CA CYS A 27 14.51 -2.07 -4.97
C CYS A 27 14.84 -0.80 -5.76
N GLU A 28 14.50 -0.76 -7.04
CA GLU A 28 14.82 0.40 -7.89
C GLU A 28 13.96 1.63 -7.61
N VAL A 29 12.75 1.43 -7.08
CA VAL A 29 11.83 2.53 -6.74
C VAL A 29 12.30 3.27 -5.49
N ARG A 30 12.86 2.53 -4.52
CA ARG A 30 13.27 3.08 -3.23
C ARG A 30 14.78 3.20 -3.07
N ASN A 31 15.55 2.69 -4.04
CA ASN A 31 16.99 2.76 -4.11
C ASN A 31 17.69 2.15 -2.87
N PHE A 32 17.33 0.93 -2.49
CA PHE A 32 17.97 0.21 -1.38
C PHE A 32 18.08 -1.31 -1.65
N GLU A 33 19.04 -1.95 -0.99
CA GLU A 33 19.26 -3.40 -1.01
C GLU A 33 18.18 -4.13 -0.21
N ILE A 34 17.61 -5.19 -0.79
CA ILE A 34 16.53 -5.94 -0.16
C ILE A 34 17.14 -7.15 0.54
N GLU A 35 17.40 -7.03 1.84
CA GLU A 35 18.02 -8.10 2.64
C GLU A 35 17.30 -9.46 2.49
N ASP A 36 15.97 -9.43 2.52
CA ASP A 36 15.15 -10.63 2.44
C ASP A 36 13.90 -10.40 1.59
N PRO A 37 13.99 -10.66 0.28
CA PRO A 37 12.93 -10.29 -0.64
C PRO A 37 11.63 -11.07 -0.42
N TYR A 38 11.68 -12.27 0.16
CA TYR A 38 10.48 -13.08 0.43
C TYR A 38 9.72 -12.63 1.66
N TRP A 39 10.35 -11.85 2.54
CA TRP A 39 9.75 -11.34 3.77
C TRP A 39 9.68 -9.81 3.80
N THR A 40 9.90 -9.15 2.66
CA THR A 40 9.83 -7.69 2.51
C THR A 40 8.68 -7.31 1.58
N TYR A 41 7.94 -6.26 1.93
CA TYR A 41 6.73 -5.81 1.23
C TYR A 41 6.71 -4.29 1.08
N CYS A 42 6.03 -3.79 0.04
CA CYS A 42 5.73 -2.36 -0.09
C CYS A 42 4.53 -2.14 -1.02
N ASN A 43 3.91 -0.96 -0.97
CA ASN A 43 2.78 -0.63 -1.86
C ASN A 43 3.22 -0.36 -3.30
N ASN A 44 4.52 -0.31 -3.57
CA ASN A 44 5.00 -0.22 -4.94
C ASN A 44 4.95 -1.57 -5.65
N HIS A 45 4.68 -2.68 -4.95
CA HIS A 45 4.51 -3.99 -5.58
C HIS A 45 3.41 -3.94 -6.66
N PRO A 46 3.61 -4.50 -7.88
CA PRO A 46 2.62 -4.43 -8.96
C PRO A 46 1.21 -4.88 -8.59
N ARG A 47 1.09 -5.89 -7.72
CA ARG A 47 -0.20 -6.35 -7.17
C ARG A 47 -0.95 -5.31 -6.33
N ARG A 48 -0.29 -4.25 -5.88
CA ARG A 48 -0.82 -3.18 -5.02
C ARG A 48 -0.65 -1.79 -5.63
N ASN A 49 -0.09 -1.73 -6.85
CA ASN A 49 0.33 -0.53 -7.53
C ASN A 49 -0.29 -0.53 -8.95
N PRO A 50 -1.61 -0.28 -9.07
CA PRO A 50 -2.33 -0.43 -10.34
C PRO A 50 -1.77 0.46 -11.45
N LEU A 51 -1.22 1.62 -11.10
CA LEU A 51 -0.61 2.55 -12.04
C LEU A 51 0.91 2.37 -12.21
N LEU A 52 1.48 1.35 -11.55
CA LEU A 52 2.91 1.02 -11.59
C LEU A 52 3.80 2.25 -11.29
N VAL A 53 3.36 3.05 -10.32
CA VAL A 53 4.00 4.27 -9.84
C VAL A 53 5.41 3.97 -9.35
N ARG A 54 6.37 4.74 -9.86
CA ARG A 54 7.80 4.62 -9.52
C ARG A 54 8.25 5.55 -8.38
N THR A 55 7.33 6.31 -7.80
CA THR A 55 7.55 7.07 -6.57
C THR A 55 7.26 6.18 -5.36
N PRO A 56 8.09 6.18 -4.31
CA PRO A 56 7.84 5.42 -3.08
C PRO A 56 6.46 5.71 -2.47
N ARG A 57 5.69 4.65 -2.16
CA ARG A 57 4.35 4.76 -1.53
C ARG A 57 4.26 4.01 -0.21
N GLY A 58 3.98 4.71 0.88
CA GLY A 58 3.90 4.11 2.22
C GLY A 58 5.26 3.63 2.75
N PRO A 59 5.29 2.97 3.92
CA PRO A 59 6.49 2.34 4.43
C PRO A 59 6.87 1.08 3.63
N VAL A 60 8.07 0.55 3.90
CA VAL A 60 8.44 -0.83 3.59
C VAL A 60 8.09 -1.66 4.82
N TRP A 61 7.55 -2.85 4.64
CA TRP A 61 7.23 -3.75 5.74
C TRP A 61 8.02 -5.04 5.68
N THR A 62 8.15 -5.68 6.83
CA THR A 62 8.55 -7.09 6.92
C THR A 62 7.52 -7.89 7.70
N ALA A 63 7.41 -9.18 7.39
CA ALA A 63 6.52 -10.08 8.11
C ALA A 63 7.21 -10.69 9.35
N ILE A 64 6.48 -10.75 10.45
CA ILE A 64 6.83 -11.36 11.74
C ILE A 64 5.67 -12.28 12.18
N PHE A 65 5.88 -13.18 13.14
CA PHE A 65 4.82 -14.09 13.57
C PHE A 65 3.64 -13.37 14.25
N ALA A 66 2.41 -13.80 13.92
CA ALA A 66 1.17 -13.19 14.39
C ALA A 66 0.89 -13.36 15.90
N GLU A 67 1.61 -14.23 16.59
CA GLU A 67 1.52 -14.37 18.06
C GLU A 67 1.81 -13.04 18.80
N LEU A 68 2.54 -12.13 18.14
CA LEU A 68 2.84 -10.79 18.64
C LEU A 68 1.73 -9.76 18.33
N ASP A 69 0.61 -10.15 17.71
CA ASP A 69 -0.53 -9.27 17.44
C ASP A 69 -1.64 -9.35 18.51
N SER A 70 -1.25 -9.62 19.76
CA SER A 70 -2.19 -9.93 20.85
C SER A 70 -2.70 -8.72 21.62
N LYS A 71 -2.10 -7.54 21.44
CA LYS A 71 -2.46 -6.32 22.17
C LYS A 71 -3.13 -5.28 21.27
N PRO A 72 -4.17 -4.58 21.75
CA PRO A 72 -4.77 -3.48 21.02
C PRO A 72 -3.81 -2.28 20.97
N LEU A 73 -4.04 -1.40 20.00
CA LEU A 73 -3.47 -0.04 20.00
C LEU A 73 -4.08 0.77 21.15
N SER A 74 -3.34 1.75 21.66
CA SER A 74 -3.88 2.74 22.58
C SER A 74 -5.10 3.45 21.99
N GLU A 75 -6.10 3.74 22.83
CA GLU A 75 -7.37 4.33 22.41
C GLU A 75 -7.21 5.68 21.71
N GLU A 76 -6.13 6.40 22.00
CA GLU A 76 -5.81 7.71 21.44
C GLU A 76 -5.16 7.59 20.05
N LEU A 77 -4.60 6.43 19.71
CA LEU A 77 -3.86 6.25 18.47
C LEU A 77 -4.81 5.89 17.31
N GLN A 78 -4.94 6.82 16.37
CA GLN A 78 -5.58 6.55 15.08
C GLN A 78 -4.51 6.25 14.05
N ILE A 79 -4.50 5.03 13.51
CA ILE A 79 -3.63 4.67 12.38
C ILE A 79 -4.37 5.03 11.08
N PRO A 80 -3.82 5.94 10.25
CA PRO A 80 -4.31 6.15 8.90
C PRO A 80 -4.38 4.83 8.14
N HIS A 81 -5.47 4.56 7.43
CA HIS A 81 -5.66 3.26 6.78
C HIS A 81 -4.52 2.88 5.83
N LYS A 82 -3.89 3.86 5.19
CA LYS A 82 -2.71 3.70 4.34
C LYS A 82 -1.46 3.13 5.02
N LEU A 83 -1.42 3.15 6.35
CA LEU A 83 -0.36 2.56 7.16
C LEU A 83 -0.69 1.16 7.64
N LEU A 84 -1.96 0.75 7.51
CA LEU A 84 -2.32 -0.62 7.81
C LEU A 84 -1.55 -1.50 6.83
N PRO A 85 -0.76 -2.46 7.33
CA PRO A 85 -0.17 -3.43 6.45
C PRO A 85 -1.31 -4.13 5.70
N PRO A 86 -1.08 -4.50 4.43
CA PRO A 86 -2.01 -5.39 3.78
C PRO A 86 -2.19 -6.66 4.63
N LYS A 87 -3.42 -7.16 4.75
CA LYS A 87 -3.70 -8.40 5.50
C LYS A 87 -2.68 -9.47 5.09
N GLY A 88 -1.90 -9.93 6.07
CA GLY A 88 -1.01 -11.06 5.92
C GLY A 88 -1.80 -12.37 5.91
N ASP A 89 -1.09 -13.47 5.68
CA ASP A 89 -1.63 -14.80 5.99
C ASP A 89 -1.84 -14.91 7.50
N ALA A 90 -2.76 -15.78 7.95
CA ALA A 90 -3.16 -15.91 9.36
C ALA A 90 -1.99 -16.15 10.34
N MET A 91 -0.81 -16.54 9.86
CA MET A 91 0.37 -16.81 10.68
C MET A 91 1.31 -15.60 10.85
N TYR A 92 1.15 -14.54 10.05
CA TYR A 92 2.10 -13.43 10.03
C TYR A 92 1.42 -12.07 10.04
N VAL A 93 2.05 -11.13 10.74
CA VAL A 93 1.71 -9.71 10.70
C VAL A 93 2.88 -8.93 10.15
N ARG A 94 2.59 -7.78 9.53
CA ARG A 94 3.60 -6.98 8.84
C ARG A 94 3.86 -5.70 9.63
N VAL A 95 5.13 -5.42 9.89
CA VAL A 95 5.59 -4.24 10.62
C VAL A 95 6.50 -3.39 9.75
N PRO A 96 6.38 -2.05 9.80
CA PRO A 96 7.15 -1.17 8.93
C PRO A 96 8.64 -1.15 9.30
N PHE A 97 9.50 -0.76 8.38
CA PHE A 97 10.92 -0.50 8.62
C PHE A 97 11.09 0.86 9.35
N CYS A 98 12.20 1.04 10.07
CA CYS A 98 12.55 2.32 10.69
C CYS A 98 13.89 2.84 10.14
N GLY A 99 13.89 3.92 9.37
CA GLY A 99 15.13 4.49 8.80
C GLY A 99 15.90 3.51 7.91
N GLY A 100 15.20 2.64 7.18
CA GLY A 100 15.79 1.55 6.40
C GLY A 100 16.20 0.30 7.21
N ILE A 101 16.05 0.31 8.53
CA ILE A 101 16.32 -0.84 9.39
C ILE A 101 15.10 -1.76 9.43
N ARG A 102 15.31 -3.03 9.06
CA ARG A 102 14.31 -4.09 9.13
C ARG A 102 14.11 -4.53 10.58
N PRO A 103 12.88 -4.48 11.14
CA PRO A 103 12.61 -5.11 12.43
C PRO A 103 12.61 -6.64 12.29
N TYR A 104 12.94 -7.35 13.35
CA TYR A 104 12.98 -8.82 13.36
C TYR A 104 12.44 -9.37 14.68
N GLN A 105 12.06 -10.64 14.69
CA GLN A 105 11.67 -11.31 15.93
C GLN A 105 12.91 -11.72 16.71
N ASP A 106 12.92 -11.43 18.01
CA ASP A 106 13.99 -11.80 18.92
C ASP A 106 13.44 -12.40 20.22
N ARG A 107 14.35 -12.94 21.03
CA ARG A 107 14.07 -13.56 22.32
C ARG A 107 13.80 -12.54 23.42
N ALA A 108 13.37 -13.09 24.54
CA ALA A 108 12.81 -12.47 25.72
C ALA A 108 13.54 -11.22 26.22
N GLU A 109 12.87 -10.07 26.13
CA GLU A 109 13.34 -8.81 26.69
C GLU A 109 12.19 -7.99 27.29
N VAL A 110 12.54 -6.85 27.88
CA VAL A 110 11.59 -5.89 28.44
C VAL A 110 11.05 -4.97 27.34
N CYS A 111 9.72 -4.92 27.19
CA CYS A 111 9.08 -4.06 26.21
C CYS A 111 9.35 -2.58 26.49
N THR A 112 9.78 -1.85 25.46
CA THR A 112 10.09 -0.41 25.50
C THR A 112 8.90 0.46 25.90
N ILE A 113 7.68 0.01 25.58
CA ILE A 113 6.45 0.80 25.80
C ILE A 113 5.80 0.49 27.15
N CYS A 114 5.52 -0.78 27.46
CA CYS A 114 4.82 -1.15 28.70
C CYS A 114 5.71 -1.65 29.84
N GLY A 115 7.01 -1.87 29.60
CA GLY A 115 7.94 -2.37 30.62
C GLY A 115 7.73 -3.84 31.03
N GLU A 116 6.84 -4.57 30.36
CA GLU A 116 6.61 -5.99 30.64
C GLU A 116 7.74 -6.86 30.06
N LYS A 117 8.09 -7.93 30.79
CA LYS A 117 9.02 -8.95 30.30
C LYS A 117 8.26 -9.93 29.41
N CYS A 118 8.76 -10.17 28.21
CA CYS A 118 8.12 -11.04 27.22
C CYS A 118 9.03 -12.21 26.86
N GLU A 119 8.47 -13.30 26.31
CA GLU A 119 9.26 -14.42 25.81
C GLU A 119 9.80 -14.17 24.39
N TYR A 120 9.00 -13.48 23.58
CA TYR A 120 9.32 -13.06 22.22
C TYR A 120 9.02 -11.57 22.07
N THR A 121 9.83 -10.88 21.27
CA THR A 121 9.66 -9.45 21.00
C THR A 121 9.91 -9.14 19.53
N ILE A 122 9.31 -8.05 19.07
CA ILE A 122 9.73 -7.35 17.87
C ILE A 122 10.94 -6.50 18.26
N SER A 123 12.04 -6.64 17.54
CA SER A 123 13.29 -5.94 17.79
C SER A 123 13.67 -5.05 16.62
N VAL A 124 14.22 -3.89 16.92
CA VAL A 124 14.82 -2.98 15.93
C VAL A 124 15.99 -2.25 16.57
N GLU A 125 17.03 -2.00 15.79
CA GLU A 125 18.23 -1.28 16.23
C GLU A 125 18.43 -0.05 15.34
N PRO A 126 17.80 1.09 15.69
CA PRO A 126 17.92 2.31 14.90
C PRO A 126 19.37 2.82 14.91
N SER A 127 19.82 3.41 13.81
CA SER A 127 21.17 3.98 13.73
C SER A 127 21.38 5.03 14.83
N ASN A 128 22.39 4.81 15.69
CA ASN A 128 22.75 5.67 16.82
C ASN A 128 21.80 5.65 18.03
N GLN A 129 20.99 4.59 18.21
CA GLN A 129 20.18 4.40 19.41
C GLN A 129 20.36 2.99 19.95
N ASP A 130 20.05 2.82 21.23
CA ASP A 130 19.96 1.49 21.83
C ASP A 130 18.87 0.68 21.14
N LYS A 131 19.15 -0.61 20.95
CA LYS A 131 18.19 -1.60 20.48
C LYS A 131 16.89 -1.54 21.29
N LYS A 132 15.77 -1.57 20.57
CA LYS A 132 14.42 -1.48 21.14
C LYS A 132 13.69 -2.80 20.97
N PHE A 133 12.84 -3.12 21.96
CA PHE A 133 12.06 -4.34 22.03
C PHE A 133 10.58 -4.04 22.24
N PHE A 134 9.69 -4.75 21.57
CA PHE A 134 8.24 -4.54 21.66
C PHE A 134 7.52 -5.87 21.82
N CYS A 135 6.62 -5.94 22.81
CA CYS A 135 5.85 -7.15 23.09
C CYS A 135 4.72 -7.39 22.09
N SER A 136 4.39 -6.40 21.26
CA SER A 136 3.32 -6.49 20.30
C SER A 136 3.53 -5.60 19.09
N THR A 137 2.85 -5.93 18.00
CA THR A 137 2.70 -5.09 16.80
C THR A 137 2.20 -3.70 17.17
N ALA A 138 1.18 -3.62 18.02
CA ALA A 138 0.62 -2.35 18.50
C ALA A 138 1.68 -1.43 19.14
N HIS A 139 2.46 -1.95 20.10
CA HIS A 139 3.51 -1.16 20.75
C HIS A 139 4.66 -0.80 19.80
N TYR A 140 4.98 -1.67 18.83
CA TYR A 140 5.93 -1.33 17.77
C TYR A 140 5.42 -0.15 16.94
N PHE A 141 4.15 -0.18 16.52
CA PHE A 141 3.54 0.87 15.70
C PHE A 141 3.43 2.21 16.43
N GLU A 142 3.06 2.20 17.71
CA GLU A 142 3.04 3.40 18.56
C GLU A 142 4.42 4.08 18.58
N TRP A 143 5.45 3.31 18.90
CA TRP A 143 6.81 3.80 18.88
C TRP A 143 7.24 4.25 17.46
N TRP A 144 6.91 3.47 16.44
CA TRP A 144 7.29 3.78 15.06
C TRP A 144 6.71 5.13 14.62
N LEU A 145 5.43 5.38 14.95
CA LEU A 145 4.75 6.64 14.63
C LEU A 145 5.45 7.85 15.27
N ASP A 146 5.90 7.73 16.50
CA ASP A 146 6.52 8.83 17.25
C ASP A 146 8.00 9.06 16.92
N PHE A 147 8.73 8.01 16.52
CA PHE A 147 10.20 8.07 16.47
C PHE A 147 10.80 7.84 15.09
N CYS A 148 10.14 7.14 14.16
CA CYS A 148 10.74 6.83 12.87
C CYS A 148 10.59 7.98 11.85
N PRO A 149 11.63 8.30 11.05
CA PRO A 149 11.59 9.43 10.11
C PRO A 149 10.47 9.33 9.08
N GLU A 150 10.26 8.14 8.50
CA GLU A 150 9.24 7.88 7.49
C GLU A 150 7.83 8.04 8.06
N ALA A 151 7.68 7.91 9.38
CA ALA A 151 6.40 8.05 10.04
C ALA A 151 5.92 9.50 10.15
N THR A 152 6.83 10.47 10.02
CA THR A 152 6.59 11.90 10.28
C THR A 152 5.39 12.45 9.49
N ILE A 153 5.24 12.02 8.24
CA ILE A 153 4.17 12.50 7.35
C ILE A 153 2.78 12.02 7.77
N TYR A 154 2.70 11.00 8.63
CA TYR A 154 1.45 10.40 9.07
C TYR A 154 1.00 10.90 10.45
N ARG A 155 1.85 11.63 11.17
CA ARG A 155 1.56 12.09 12.53
C ARG A 155 0.42 13.09 12.52
N GLY A 156 -0.65 12.74 13.24
CA GLY A 156 -1.84 13.60 13.36
C GLY A 156 -2.69 13.65 12.09
N GLU A 157 -2.42 12.83 11.08
CA GLU A 157 -3.34 12.65 9.97
C GLU A 157 -4.67 12.09 10.49
N LYS A 158 -5.77 12.68 10.02
CA LYS A 158 -7.12 12.22 10.36
C LYS A 158 -7.71 11.47 9.17
N PRO A 159 -8.57 10.46 9.41
CA PRO A 159 -9.34 9.84 8.34
C PRO A 159 -10.12 10.89 7.53
N ILE A 160 -10.19 10.67 6.21
CA ILE A 160 -10.97 11.53 5.32
C ILE A 160 -12.45 11.41 5.73
N ASN A 161 -13.08 12.54 6.04
CA ASN A 161 -14.51 12.56 6.33
C ASN A 161 -15.35 12.44 5.05
N ALA A 162 -16.60 11.97 5.19
CA ALA A 162 -17.48 11.68 4.06
C ALA A 162 -17.73 12.89 3.13
N ASP A 163 -17.89 14.10 3.68
CA ASP A 163 -18.14 15.32 2.90
C ASP A 163 -16.91 15.71 2.06
N SER A 164 -15.72 15.65 2.68
CA SER A 164 -14.44 15.90 2.01
C SER A 164 -14.18 14.86 0.92
N LEU A 165 -14.50 13.60 1.19
CA LEU A 165 -14.40 12.52 0.23
C LEU A 165 -15.28 12.81 -0.99
N LYS A 166 -16.57 13.08 -0.76
CA LYS A 166 -17.54 13.33 -1.82
C LYS A 166 -17.12 14.50 -2.70
N LYS A 167 -16.74 15.62 -2.08
CA LYS A 167 -16.24 16.80 -2.81
C LYS A 167 -15.02 16.47 -3.67
N THR A 168 -14.05 15.73 -3.12
CA THR A 168 -12.84 15.33 -3.84
C THR A 168 -13.16 14.43 -5.03
N LEU A 169 -14.09 13.47 -4.86
CA LEU A 169 -14.55 12.59 -5.94
C LEU A 169 -15.24 13.36 -7.07
N GLU A 170 -16.08 14.34 -6.74
CA GLU A 170 -16.74 15.20 -7.73
C GLU A 170 -15.74 16.05 -8.51
N GLU A 171 -14.75 16.63 -7.83
CA GLU A 171 -13.67 17.42 -8.44
C GLU A 171 -12.79 16.58 -9.38
N ILE A 172 -12.40 15.37 -8.95
CA ILE A 172 -11.63 14.44 -9.78
C ILE A 172 -12.46 14.00 -10.99
N SER A 173 -13.73 13.63 -10.79
CA SER A 173 -14.62 13.19 -11.86
C SER A 173 -14.78 14.26 -12.94
N LYS A 174 -14.97 15.53 -12.53
CA LYS A 174 -15.02 16.66 -13.46
C LYS A 174 -13.70 16.85 -14.21
N SER A 175 -12.57 16.83 -13.49
CA SER A 175 -11.24 17.03 -14.09
C SER A 175 -10.89 15.92 -15.09
N LEU A 176 -11.36 14.69 -14.87
CA LEU A 176 -11.17 13.57 -15.80
C LEU A 176 -11.90 13.80 -17.13
N SER A 177 -13.09 14.42 -17.12
CA SER A 177 -13.81 14.77 -18.35
C SER A 177 -13.07 15.84 -19.14
N ASP A 178 -12.47 16.82 -18.47
CA ASP A 178 -11.66 17.85 -19.13
C ASP A 178 -10.38 17.24 -19.73
N ALA A 179 -9.74 16.33 -18.99
CA ALA A 179 -8.52 15.63 -19.43
C ALA A 179 -8.76 14.66 -20.59
N GLU A 180 -9.93 14.03 -20.69
CA GLU A 180 -10.29 13.22 -21.86
C GLU A 180 -10.28 14.06 -23.15
N ALA A 181 -10.88 15.25 -23.12
CA ALA A 181 -10.92 16.12 -24.28
C ALA A 181 -9.51 16.51 -24.73
N GLU A 182 -8.61 16.74 -23.77
CA GLU A 182 -7.20 17.01 -24.03
C GLU A 182 -6.47 15.78 -24.60
N LEU A 183 -6.70 14.57 -24.07
CA LEU A 183 -6.10 13.35 -24.60
C LEU A 183 -6.50 13.12 -26.06
N ARG A 184 -7.79 13.29 -26.39
CA ARG A 184 -8.29 13.08 -27.77
C ARG A 184 -7.69 14.08 -28.76
N THR A 185 -7.45 15.31 -28.32
CA THR A 185 -7.02 16.40 -29.21
C THR A 185 -5.50 16.52 -29.33
N LYS A 186 -4.77 16.32 -28.23
CA LYS A 186 -3.31 16.52 -28.15
C LYS A 186 -2.52 15.23 -28.00
N GLY A 187 -3.17 14.13 -27.61
CA GLY A 187 -2.49 12.88 -27.25
C GLY A 187 -1.68 12.98 -25.96
N ASP A 188 -1.86 14.05 -25.16
CA ASP A 188 -1.15 14.21 -23.90
C ASP A 188 -1.81 13.39 -22.79
N LYS A 189 -1.10 12.37 -22.33
CA LYS A 189 -1.56 11.46 -21.27
C LYS A 189 -1.18 11.91 -19.86
N GLN A 190 -0.33 12.92 -19.71
CA GLN A 190 0.23 13.31 -18.42
C GLN A 190 -0.87 13.73 -17.43
N LEU A 191 -1.82 14.55 -17.88
CA LEU A 191 -2.93 14.99 -17.04
C LEU A 191 -3.83 13.83 -16.58
N ILE A 192 -4.07 12.84 -17.44
CA ILE A 192 -4.83 11.63 -17.06
C ILE A 192 -4.07 10.84 -16.01
N VAL A 193 -2.77 10.61 -16.20
CA VAL A 193 -1.94 9.91 -15.21
C VAL A 193 -2.04 10.60 -13.84
N GLU A 194 -1.89 11.93 -13.80
CA GLU A 194 -1.99 12.71 -12.57
C GLU A 194 -3.36 12.58 -11.88
N LEU A 195 -4.45 12.56 -12.65
CA LEU A 195 -5.79 12.40 -12.11
C LEU A 195 -6.05 10.97 -11.63
N LEU A 196 -5.58 9.95 -12.34
CA LEU A 196 -5.69 8.56 -11.92
C LEU A 196 -4.88 8.31 -10.64
N LEU A 197 -3.70 8.93 -10.50
CA LEU A 197 -2.92 8.90 -9.27
C LEU A 197 -3.70 9.46 -8.08
N LYS A 198 -4.43 10.57 -8.27
CA LYS A 198 -5.29 11.13 -7.22
C LYS A 198 -6.42 10.18 -6.82
N VAL A 199 -7.01 9.45 -7.78
CA VAL A 199 -8.01 8.41 -7.47
C VAL A 199 -7.38 7.29 -6.65
N ASP A 200 -6.19 6.82 -7.05
CA ASP A 200 -5.49 5.73 -6.38
C ASP A 200 -5.03 6.13 -4.96
N ASP A 201 -4.54 7.36 -4.78
CA ASP A 201 -4.19 7.90 -3.46
C ASP A 201 -5.42 8.05 -2.56
N LEU A 202 -6.55 8.48 -3.10
CA LEU A 202 -7.81 8.53 -2.37
C LEU A 202 -8.26 7.14 -1.90
N LEU A 203 -8.14 6.12 -2.75
CA LEU A 203 -8.41 4.74 -2.33
C LEU A 203 -7.48 4.30 -1.21
N PHE A 204 -6.21 4.66 -1.31
CA PHE A 204 -5.19 4.41 -0.30
C PHE A 204 -5.57 5.02 1.05
N ASP A 205 -5.99 6.28 1.07
CA ASP A 205 -6.42 6.97 2.29
C ASP A 205 -7.70 6.37 2.90
N LEU A 206 -8.58 5.79 2.08
CA LEU A 206 -9.81 5.12 2.53
C LEU A 206 -9.59 3.68 3.01
N GLY A 207 -8.37 3.16 2.96
CA GLY A 207 -8.07 1.76 3.33
C GLY A 207 -8.55 0.74 2.32
N TYR A 208 -8.96 1.19 1.14
CA TYR A 208 -9.22 0.32 0.00
C TYR A 208 -7.99 0.21 -0.89
N GLY A 209 -7.01 1.10 -0.79
CA GLY A 209 -5.81 1.05 -1.59
C GLY A 209 -4.89 -0.08 -1.17
N GLY A 210 -4.19 -0.63 -2.17
CA GLY A 210 -3.28 -1.74 -1.95
C GLY A 210 -3.95 -3.08 -1.64
N VAL A 211 -5.22 -3.30 -1.98
CA VAL A 211 -5.76 -4.67 -2.10
C VAL A 211 -4.96 -5.41 -3.18
N ASP A 212 -4.73 -6.71 -2.99
CA ASP A 212 -4.07 -7.51 -4.03
C ASP A 212 -5.01 -7.58 -5.25
N LEU A 213 -4.56 -7.05 -6.38
CA LEU A 213 -5.33 -6.99 -7.62
C LEU A 213 -5.82 -8.37 -8.08
N ILE A 214 -5.13 -9.46 -7.75
CA ILE A 214 -5.62 -10.82 -8.02
C ILE A 214 -6.85 -11.12 -7.16
N HIS A 215 -6.79 -10.82 -5.87
CA HIS A 215 -7.94 -10.99 -4.98
C HIS A 215 -9.09 -10.06 -5.39
N ALA A 216 -8.80 -8.83 -5.82
CA ALA A 216 -9.83 -7.92 -6.32
C ALA A 216 -10.58 -8.50 -7.54
N ALA A 217 -9.86 -9.13 -8.48
CA ALA A 217 -10.47 -9.82 -9.61
C ALA A 217 -11.34 -11.00 -9.15
N ILE A 218 -10.79 -11.86 -8.28
CA ILE A 218 -11.52 -13.02 -7.72
C ILE A 218 -12.80 -12.59 -7.01
N TYR A 219 -12.73 -11.58 -6.14
CA TYR A 219 -13.89 -11.09 -5.38
C TYR A 219 -14.92 -10.38 -6.26
N THR A 220 -14.50 -9.79 -7.37
CA THR A 220 -15.43 -9.19 -8.34
C THR A 220 -16.21 -10.28 -9.09
N GLU A 221 -15.56 -11.41 -9.39
CA GLU A 221 -16.19 -12.56 -10.05
C GLU A 221 -16.98 -13.46 -9.09
N ASN A 222 -16.58 -13.49 -7.82
CA ASN A 222 -17.12 -14.36 -6.76
C ASN A 222 -17.45 -13.53 -5.49
N PRO A 223 -18.54 -12.73 -5.50
CA PRO A 223 -18.87 -11.81 -4.41
C PRO A 223 -19.07 -12.47 -3.03
N GLU A 224 -19.35 -13.77 -2.99
CA GLU A 224 -19.46 -14.56 -1.75
C GLU A 224 -18.11 -14.80 -1.06
N LEU A 225 -17.00 -14.70 -1.79
CA LEU A 225 -15.65 -14.78 -1.25
C LEU A 225 -15.16 -13.42 -0.73
N ASN A 226 -15.94 -12.37 -0.95
CA ASN A 226 -15.56 -11.01 -0.61
C ASN A 226 -15.54 -10.81 0.92
N GLU A 227 -14.35 -10.55 1.46
CA GLU A 227 -14.12 -10.33 2.89
C GLU A 227 -14.56 -8.93 3.39
N GLY A 228 -15.65 -8.40 2.85
CA GLY A 228 -16.20 -7.09 3.24
C GLY A 228 -15.67 -5.89 2.46
N PHE A 229 -14.97 -6.12 1.33
CA PHE A 229 -14.61 -5.04 0.42
C PHE A 229 -15.83 -4.54 -0.36
N SER A 230 -15.87 -3.25 -0.68
CA SER A 230 -16.91 -2.71 -1.55
C SER A 230 -16.70 -3.18 -3.00
N PRO A 231 -17.70 -3.79 -3.68
CA PRO A 231 -17.57 -4.18 -5.09
C PRO A 231 -17.19 -3.01 -6.01
N PHE A 232 -17.63 -1.79 -5.67
CA PHE A 232 -17.26 -0.58 -6.41
C PHE A 232 -15.77 -0.27 -6.29
N MET A 233 -15.19 -0.45 -5.09
CA MET A 233 -13.77 -0.17 -4.85
C MET A 233 -12.88 -1.22 -5.53
N LEU A 234 -13.28 -2.49 -5.49
CA LEU A 234 -12.58 -3.56 -6.21
C LEU A 234 -12.58 -3.31 -7.72
N ARG A 235 -13.74 -2.95 -8.28
CA ARG A 235 -13.85 -2.63 -9.70
C ARG A 235 -12.98 -1.44 -10.07
N LEU A 236 -12.98 -0.39 -9.26
CA LEU A 236 -12.17 0.80 -9.47
C LEU A 236 -10.66 0.48 -9.55
N GLN A 237 -10.17 -0.42 -8.69
CA GLN A 237 -8.76 -0.85 -8.75
C GLN A 237 -8.42 -1.67 -9.99
N ILE A 238 -9.34 -2.53 -10.44
CA ILE A 238 -9.18 -3.29 -11.67
C ILE A 238 -9.10 -2.33 -12.85
N ASP A 239 -9.99 -1.34 -12.92
CA ASP A 239 -10.01 -0.37 -14.02
C ASP A 239 -8.80 0.58 -13.98
N LEU A 240 -8.32 0.97 -12.79
CA LEU A 240 -7.04 1.67 -12.62
C LEU A 240 -5.87 0.82 -13.12
N SER A 241 -5.84 -0.48 -12.82
CA SER A 241 -4.79 -1.40 -13.27
C SER A 241 -4.79 -1.55 -14.80
N ARG A 242 -5.99 -1.68 -15.41
CA ARG A 242 -6.16 -1.71 -16.86
C ARG A 242 -5.65 -0.41 -17.50
N ALA A 243 -6.05 0.75 -16.96
CA ALA A 243 -5.58 2.05 -17.42
C ALA A 243 -4.06 2.19 -17.30
N GLY A 244 -3.48 1.80 -16.16
CA GLY A 244 -2.04 1.83 -15.91
C GLY A 244 -1.25 1.03 -16.96
N ASN A 245 -1.70 -0.19 -17.25
CA ASN A 245 -1.08 -1.03 -18.28
C ASN A 245 -1.13 -0.40 -19.68
N LEU A 246 -2.27 0.18 -20.07
CA LEU A 246 -2.42 0.86 -21.37
C LEU A 246 -1.54 2.11 -21.46
N LEU A 247 -1.45 2.88 -20.38
CA LEU A 247 -0.64 4.10 -20.30
C LEU A 247 0.86 3.84 -20.37
N GLN A 248 1.31 2.61 -20.08
CA GLN A 248 2.72 2.20 -20.18
C GLN A 248 3.13 1.65 -21.56
N GLN A 249 2.19 1.48 -22.49
CA GLN A 249 2.52 0.97 -23.83
C GLN A 249 3.33 2.00 -24.64
N ASP A 250 4.23 1.49 -25.49
CA ASP A 250 5.03 2.31 -26.40
C ASP A 250 4.16 3.07 -27.41
N ILE A 251 3.09 2.41 -27.88
CA ILE A 251 2.04 3.00 -28.71
C ILE A 251 0.80 3.15 -27.83
N LEU A 252 0.39 4.38 -27.61
CA LEU A 252 -0.74 4.68 -26.75
C LEU A 252 -2.08 4.27 -27.41
N ASP A 253 -2.74 3.26 -26.84
CA ASP A 253 -4.13 2.94 -27.15
C ASP A 253 -5.09 3.96 -26.49
N ILE A 254 -5.29 5.08 -27.17
CA ILE A 254 -6.13 6.19 -26.68
C ILE A 254 -7.56 5.71 -26.37
N GLU A 255 -8.18 4.94 -27.25
CA GLU A 255 -9.57 4.48 -27.04
C GLU A 255 -9.67 3.51 -25.85
N GLY A 256 -8.71 2.59 -25.70
CA GLY A 256 -8.63 1.73 -24.53
C GLY A 256 -8.49 2.51 -23.22
N VAL A 257 -7.64 3.54 -23.20
CA VAL A 257 -7.47 4.41 -22.02
C VAL A 257 -8.79 5.13 -21.70
N LEU A 258 -9.47 5.66 -22.71
CA LEU A 258 -10.72 6.40 -22.52
C LEU A 258 -11.85 5.49 -22.03
N ILE A 259 -11.95 4.26 -22.52
CA ILE A 259 -12.88 3.26 -21.96
C ILE A 259 -12.64 3.07 -20.45
N CYS A 260 -11.37 2.93 -20.03
CA CYS A 260 -11.06 2.79 -18.61
C CYS A 260 -11.42 4.06 -17.82
N VAL A 261 -11.16 5.25 -18.37
CA VAL A 261 -11.54 6.54 -17.74
C VAL A 261 -13.05 6.63 -17.55
N TYR A 262 -13.85 6.24 -18.55
CA TYR A 262 -15.31 6.21 -18.43
C TYR A 262 -15.79 5.24 -17.36
N ASP A 263 -15.26 4.01 -17.34
CA ASP A 263 -15.57 3.00 -16.31
C ASP A 263 -15.26 3.55 -14.91
N ILE A 264 -14.09 4.17 -14.74
CA ILE A 264 -13.67 4.82 -13.50
C ILE A 264 -14.67 5.92 -13.11
N GLN A 265 -14.99 6.85 -14.01
CA GLN A 265 -15.92 7.95 -13.72
C GLN A 265 -17.32 7.47 -13.33
N ASP A 266 -17.83 6.41 -13.97
CA ASP A 266 -19.11 5.80 -13.62
C ASP A 266 -19.08 5.26 -12.17
N VAL A 267 -18.01 4.57 -11.80
CA VAL A 267 -17.82 4.08 -10.43
C VAL A 267 -17.71 5.23 -9.43
N LEU A 268 -16.93 6.29 -9.72
CA LEU A 268 -16.81 7.45 -8.84
C LEU A 268 -18.17 8.12 -8.58
N LYS A 269 -19.02 8.27 -9.61
CA LYS A 269 -20.37 8.82 -9.49
C LYS A 269 -21.27 7.95 -8.60
N LYS A 270 -21.17 6.62 -8.71
CA LYS A 270 -21.93 5.71 -7.84
C LYS A 270 -21.49 5.81 -6.39
N ILE A 271 -20.19 5.96 -6.13
CA ILE A 271 -19.65 6.16 -4.78
C ILE A 271 -20.13 7.50 -4.21
N SER A 272 -20.06 8.60 -4.97
CA SER A 272 -20.46 9.94 -4.49
C SER A 272 -21.97 10.11 -4.27
N SER A 273 -22.79 9.24 -4.87
CA SER A 273 -24.26 9.26 -4.75
C SER A 273 -24.80 8.56 -3.51
N LYS A 274 -23.97 7.74 -2.84
CA LYS A 274 -24.32 7.03 -1.61
C LYS A 274 -23.92 7.84 -0.39
#